data_AF-A0A9D8JN28-F1
#
_entry.id   AF-A0A9D8JN28-F1
#
_cell.length_a   1.000
_cell.length_b   1.000
_cell.length_c   1.000
_cell.angle_alpha   90.00
_cell.angle_beta   90.00
_cell.angle_gamma   90.00
#
_symmetry.space_group_name_H-M   'P 1'
#
loop_
_entity.id
_entity.type
_entity.pdbx_description
1 polymer ?
#
loop_
_entity_poly.entity_id
_entity_poly.type
_entity_poly.pdbx_seq_one_letter_code
_entity_poly.pdbx_strand_id
1 'polypeptide(L)'
;MTRLIFFVLLILVLYYLLHYLIKDMPSSKKKVKGKPESEELVQDPYCQTYIPKQTALKKKVEGQLLYFCCDKCFKSYIQGDVKNST
;
A
#
# COMPACT_ATOMS: atom_id res chain seq x y z
N MET A 1 26.46 10.42 9.83
CA MET A 1 26.03 10.69 8.43
C MET A 1 25.79 9.43 7.61
N THR A 2 26.58 8.36 7.73
CA THR A 2 26.37 7.09 7.00
C THR A 2 25.21 6.22 7.53
N ARG A 3 24.91 6.30 8.83
CA ARG A 3 23.80 5.57 9.46
C ARG A 3 22.44 5.84 8.80
N LEU A 4 22.13 7.10 8.48
CA LEU A 4 20.86 7.46 7.85
C LEU A 4 20.74 6.93 6.41
N ILE A 5 21.84 6.99 5.65
CA ILE A 5 21.86 6.49 4.27
C ILE A 5 21.59 4.98 4.24
N PHE A 6 22.17 4.24 5.18
CA PHE A 6 21.92 2.80 5.28
C PHE A 6 20.46 2.48 5.66
N PHE A 7 19.86 3.27 6.56
CA PHE A 7 18.45 3.13 6.93
C PHE A 7 17.51 3.42 5.76
N VAL A 8 17.73 4.50 5.02
CA VAL A 8 16.94 4.84 3.82
C VAL A 8 17.05 3.74 2.75
N LEU A 9 18.26 3.23 2.53
CA LEU A 9 18.50 2.16 1.57
C LEU A 9 17.83 0.85 2.02
N LEU A 10 17.90 0.52 3.31
CA LEU A 10 17.22 -0.64 3.89
C LEU A 10 15.69 -0.53 3.76
N ILE A 11 15.10 0.64 4.02
CA ILE A 11 13.67 0.91 3.88
C ILE A 11 13.23 0.76 2.42
N LEU A 12 14.00 1.31 1.48
CA LEU A 12 13.73 1.17 0.05
C LEU A 12 13.81 -0.29 -0.40
N VAL A 13 14.82 -1.02 0.03
CA VAL A 13 14.98 -2.45 -0.28
C VAL A 13 13.82 -3.26 0.30
N LEU A 14 13.43 -2.98 1.55
CA LEU A 14 12.33 -3.67 2.20
C LEU A 14 11.00 -3.33 1.50
N TYR A 15 10.77 -2.07 1.12
CA TYR A 15 9.63 -1.65 0.31
C TYR A 15 9.59 -2.39 -1.03
N TYR A 16 10.73 -2.48 -1.73
CA TYR A 16 10.80 -3.14 -3.03
C TYR A 16 10.59 -4.65 -2.93
N LEU A 17 11.13 -5.29 -1.90
CA LEU A 17 10.91 -6.71 -1.62
C LEU A 17 9.45 -6.99 -1.29
N LEU A 18 8.81 -6.17 -0.46
CA LEU A 18 7.38 -6.29 -0.19
C LEU A 18 6.57 -6.09 -1.47
N HIS A 19 6.85 -5.05 -2.25
CA HIS A 19 6.16 -4.76 -3.51
C HIS A 19 6.33 -5.91 -4.52
N TYR A 20 7.53 -6.49 -4.62
CA TYR A 20 7.81 -7.61 -5.50
C TYR A 20 6.99 -8.85 -5.09
N LEU A 21 6.97 -9.19 -3.80
CA LEU A 21 6.20 -10.32 -3.28
C LEU A 21 4.68 -10.12 -3.41
N ILE A 22 4.19 -8.87 -3.36
CA ILE A 22 2.76 -8.56 -3.51
C ILE A 22 2.34 -8.56 -4.99
N LYS A 23 3.25 -8.24 -5.91
CA LYS A 23 2.99 -8.28 -7.36
C LYS A 23 2.63 -9.68 -7.85
N ASP A 24 3.01 -10.73 -7.12
CA ASP A 24 2.68 -12.12 -7.42
C ASP A 24 1.29 -12.54 -6.93
N MET A 25 0.54 -11.68 -6.22
CA MET A 25 -0.84 -12.00 -5.85
C MET A 25 -1.79 -11.59 -6.99
N PRO A 26 -2.49 -12.54 -7.65
CA PRO A 26 -3.40 -12.23 -8.74
C PRO A 26 -4.62 -11.54 -8.16
N SER A 27 -4.57 -10.20 -8.09
CA SER A 27 -5.74 -9.39 -7.78
C SER A 27 -6.78 -9.64 -8.87
N SER A 28 -7.82 -10.36 -8.46
CA SER A 28 -8.92 -10.81 -9.31
C SER A 28 -9.45 -9.62 -10.11
N LYS A 29 -9.17 -9.66 -11.42
CA LYS A 29 -9.57 -8.65 -12.39
C LYS A 29 -11.09 -8.53 -12.40
N LYS A 30 -11.65 -7.61 -11.63
CA LYS A 30 -13.00 -7.13 -11.93
C LYS A 30 -12.87 -6.08 -13.04
N LYS A 31 -12.85 -6.57 -14.28
CA LYS A 31 -13.07 -5.76 -15.49
C LYS A 31 -14.40 -5.03 -15.32
N VAL A 32 -14.38 -3.77 -14.93
CA VAL A 32 -15.51 -2.87 -15.18
C VAL A 32 -15.13 -2.06 -16.41
N LYS A 33 -15.80 -2.36 -17.51
CA LYS A 33 -15.78 -1.57 -18.74
C LYS A 33 -16.24 -0.15 -18.40
N GLY A 34 -15.43 0.86 -18.70
CA GLY A 34 -15.92 2.25 -18.70
C GLY A 34 -14.82 3.29 -18.55
N LYS A 35 -14.43 3.87 -19.70
CA LYS A 35 -13.73 5.16 -19.92
C LYS A 35 -12.35 5.40 -19.27
N PRO A 36 -11.46 6.12 -19.96
CA PRO A 36 -10.22 6.65 -19.39
C PRO A 36 -10.57 7.88 -18.53
N GLU A 37 -11.33 7.69 -17.46
CA GLU A 37 -11.57 8.74 -16.48
C GLU A 37 -10.48 8.65 -15.42
N SER A 38 -9.56 9.63 -15.48
CA SER A 38 -8.65 10.07 -14.42
C SER A 38 -8.52 9.08 -13.26
N GLU A 39 -7.47 8.26 -13.30
CA GLU A 39 -7.14 7.29 -12.26
C GLU A 39 -7.02 8.02 -10.91
N GLU A 40 -8.09 8.00 -10.11
CA GLU A 40 -8.12 8.61 -8.79
C GLU A 40 -7.12 7.84 -7.91
N LEU A 41 -6.02 8.48 -7.56
CA LEU A 41 -5.00 7.92 -6.68
C LEU A 41 -5.44 8.15 -5.24
N VAL A 42 -5.46 7.07 -4.48
CA VAL A 42 -5.70 7.07 -3.04
C VAL A 42 -4.41 6.68 -2.32
N GLN A 43 -4.19 7.27 -1.16
CA GLN A 43 -3.00 7.00 -0.37
C GLN A 43 -3.28 5.88 0.63
N ASP A 44 -2.38 4.89 0.68
CA ASP A 44 -2.40 3.87 1.73
C ASP A 44 -2.03 4.49 3.09
N PRO A 45 -2.84 4.32 4.14
CA PRO A 45 -2.61 4.99 5.44
C PRO A 45 -1.44 4.40 6.24
N TYR A 46 -0.98 3.19 5.90
CA TYR A 46 0.15 2.54 6.56
C TYR A 46 1.46 2.86 5.86
N CYS A 47 1.55 2.59 4.55
CA CYS A 47 2.79 2.78 3.79
C CYS A 47 2.89 4.12 3.06
N GLN A 48 1.84 4.94 3.10
CA GLN A 48 1.78 6.27 2.48
C GLN A 48 1.95 6.27 0.95
N THR A 49 1.81 5.11 0.32
CA THR A 49 1.97 4.95 -1.14
C THR A 49 0.68 5.33 -1.86
N TYR A 50 0.80 6.11 -2.92
CA TYR A 50 -0.32 6.44 -3.81
C TYR A 50 -0.59 5.28 -4.77
N ILE A 51 -1.82 4.77 -4.74
CA ILE A 51 -2.28 3.64 -5.55
C ILE A 51 -3.60 3.97 -6.24
N PRO A 52 -3.87 3.44 -7.45
CA PRO A 52 -5.15 3.64 -8.11
C PRO A 52 -6.30 3.05 -7.27
N LYS A 53 -7.34 3.84 -7.00
CA LYS A 53 -8.53 3.45 -6.23
C LYS A 53 -9.25 2.21 -6.79
N GLN A 54 -9.06 1.93 -8.08
CA GLN A 54 -9.62 0.78 -8.78
C GLN A 54 -8.89 -0.52 -8.43
N THR A 55 -7.58 -0.47 -8.19
CA THR A 55 -6.75 -1.63 -7.83
C THR A 55 -6.52 -1.74 -6.32
N ALA A 56 -6.78 -0.66 -5.57
CA ALA A 56 -6.64 -0.62 -4.13
C ALA A 56 -7.61 -1.56 -3.40
N LEU A 57 -7.09 -2.19 -2.34
CA LEU A 57 -7.85 -3.04 -1.44
C LEU A 57 -8.73 -2.17 -0.52
N LYS A 58 -10.05 -2.22 -0.74
CA LYS A 58 -11.03 -1.46 0.04
C LYS A 58 -11.39 -2.22 1.32
N LYS A 59 -11.16 -1.63 2.49
CA LYS A 59 -11.54 -2.20 3.79
C LYS A 59 -12.24 -1.14 4.64
N LYS A 60 -13.22 -1.55 5.44
CA LYS A 60 -13.92 -0.67 6.38
C LYS A 60 -13.27 -0.83 7.75
N VAL A 61 -12.71 0.25 8.28
CA VAL A 61 -12.04 0.30 9.59
C VAL A 61 -12.69 1.40 10.40
N GLU A 62 -13.18 1.08 11.60
CA GLU A 62 -13.79 2.07 12.51
C GLU A 62 -14.90 2.94 11.85
N GLY A 63 -15.66 2.35 10.93
CA GLY A 63 -16.72 3.05 10.20
C GLY A 63 -16.23 3.82 8.96
N GLN A 64 -14.93 4.01 8.78
CA GLN A 64 -14.32 4.68 7.62
C GLN A 64 -13.89 3.68 6.55
N LEU A 65 -14.08 4.05 5.27
CA LEU A 65 -13.57 3.27 4.14
C LEU A 65 -12.12 3.68 3.87
N LEU A 66 -11.19 2.76 4.13
CA LEU A 66 -9.77 2.93 3.88
C LEU A 66 -9.32 2.06 2.70
N TYR A 67 -8.29 2.55 2.02
CA TYR A 67 -7.71 1.91 0.84
C TYR A 67 -6.30 1.48 1.16
N PHE A 68 -5.99 0.21 0.92
CA PHE A 68 -4.68 -0.36 1.18
C PHE A 68 -4.06 -0.91 -0.10
N CYS A 69 -2.73 -0.88 -0.17
CA CYS A 69 -2.01 -1.48 -1.28
C CYS A 69 -2.06 -3.01 -1.22
N CYS A 70 -2.22 -3.59 -0.02
CA CYS A 70 -2.31 -5.04 0.19
C CYS A 70 -2.95 -5.41 1.54
N ASP A 71 -3.36 -6.69 1.68
CA ASP A 71 -3.91 -7.21 2.94
C ASP A 71 -2.88 -7.16 4.10
N LYS A 72 -1.57 -7.18 3.81
CA LYS A 72 -0.53 -7.06 4.83
C LYS A 72 -0.49 -5.65 5.45
N CYS A 73 -0.57 -4.61 4.61
CA CYS A 73 -0.65 -3.22 5.10
C CYS A 73 -1.93 -3.00 5.91
N PHE A 74 -3.06 -3.59 5.48
CA PHE A 74 -4.28 -3.61 6.27
C PHE A 74 -4.07 -4.29 7.63
N LYS A 75 -3.48 -5.49 7.66
CA LYS A 75 -3.22 -6.22 8.91
C LYS A 75 -2.33 -5.43 9.86
N SER A 76 -1.21 -4.90 9.38
CA SER A 76 -0.30 -4.09 10.19
C SER A 76 -0.94 -2.79 10.69
N TYR A 77 -1.79 -2.17 9.86
CA TYR A 77 -2.58 -1.01 10.26
C TYR A 77 -3.55 -1.33 11.41
N ILE A 78 -4.27 -2.45 11.33
CA ILE A 78 -5.20 -2.89 12.39
C ILE A 78 -4.46 -3.36 13.65
N GLN A 79 -3.29 -3.97 13.49
CA GLN A 79 -2.46 -4.45 14.59
C GLN A 79 -1.80 -3.30 15.37
N GLY A 80 -1.89 -2.06 14.87
CA GLY A 80 -1.26 -0.89 15.48
C GLY A 80 0.26 -0.89 15.32
N ASP A 81 0.78 -1.60 14.32
CA ASP A 81 2.21 -1.57 14.01
C ASP A 81 2.57 -0.13 13.61
N VAL A 82 3.25 0.60 14.48
CA VAL A 82 3.76 1.92 14.12
C VAL A 82 4.85 1.69 13.08
N LYS A 83 4.63 2.18 11.85
CA LYS A 83 5.72 2.29 10.87
C LYS A 83 6.69 3.34 11.40
N ASN A 84 7.64 2.90 12.24
CA ASN A 84 8.72 3.74 12.74
C ASN A 84 9.61 4.10 11.55
N SER A 85 9.32 5.25 10.94
CA SER A 85 10.16 5.89 9.96
C SER A 85 11.19 6.71 10.72
N THR A 86 12.37 6.13 10.97
CA THR A 86 13.55 6.82 11.47
C THR A 86 14.67 6.75 10.45
#